data_AF-A0A2Z4AP75-F1
#
_entry.id   AF-A0A2Z4AP75-F1
#
_cell.length_a   1.000
_cell.length_b   1.000
_cell.length_c   1.000
_cell.angle_alpha   90.00
_cell.angle_beta   90.00
_cell.angle_gamma   90.00
#
_symmetry.space_group_name_H-M   'P 1'
#
loop_
_entity.id
_entity.type
_entity.pdbx_description
1 polymer ?
#
loop_
_entity_poly.entity_id
_entity_poly.type
_entity_poly.pdbx_seq_one_letter_code
_entity_poly.pdbx_strand_id
1 'polypeptide(L)'
;MKSYFNPMLISCAFTFMTDMQAEKETHTPIESIVKSEAEWQQELNSEEYQVLRKEGTERAGTSELLNEKRPGIYTCTGCNLPLFTSLTKFESGTGWPSYHAPIDSRHIGMKVDRKLWATRTEVHCSRCGGHLGHVFKDGPNPTGLRYCINGVALDFIPMKEENIGQKEPDITHRDILD
;
A
#
# COMPACT_ATOMS: atom_id res chain seq x y z
N MET A 1 -76.68 14.58 -11.13
CA MET A 1 -75.73 14.95 -12.22
C MET A 1 -74.60 13.93 -12.16
N LYS A 2 -74.61 12.91 -13.05
CA LYS A 2 -73.64 12.76 -14.16
C LYS A 2 -72.20 12.97 -13.65
N SER A 3 -71.37 11.94 -13.44
CA SER A 3 -70.71 11.03 -14.42
C SER A 3 -69.21 11.11 -14.07
N TYR A 4 -68.33 10.11 -14.08
CA TYR A 4 -67.89 9.15 -15.10
C TYR A 4 -66.98 8.14 -14.34
N PHE A 5 -67.17 6.83 -14.51
CA PHE A 5 -66.40 5.93 -15.40
C PHE A 5 -64.92 5.67 -15.01
N ASN A 6 -64.70 4.40 -14.63
CA ASN A 6 -63.52 3.54 -14.43
C ASN A 6 -62.51 3.55 -15.63
N PRO A 7 -61.48 2.69 -15.75
CA PRO A 7 -60.48 2.05 -14.85
C PRO A 7 -59.03 2.33 -15.32
N MET A 8 -57.98 2.05 -14.52
CA MET A 8 -56.72 1.56 -15.12
C MET A 8 -55.85 0.77 -14.13
N LEU A 9 -55.77 -0.53 -14.41
CA LEU A 9 -54.69 -1.43 -14.02
C LEU A 9 -53.37 -0.96 -14.65
N ILE A 10 -52.30 -0.78 -13.89
CA ILE A 10 -50.94 -1.07 -14.35
C ILE A 10 -50.16 -1.71 -13.20
N SER A 11 -49.99 -3.02 -13.31
CA SER A 11 -48.96 -3.81 -12.65
C SER A 11 -47.59 -3.28 -13.07
N CYS A 12 -46.73 -2.94 -12.11
CA CYS A 12 -45.29 -2.89 -12.30
C CYS A 12 -44.62 -3.71 -11.20
N ALA A 13 -44.70 -5.03 -11.34
CA ALA A 13 -43.65 -5.89 -10.86
C ALA A 13 -42.38 -5.56 -11.66
N PHE A 14 -41.40 -4.93 -11.02
CA PHE A 14 -40.02 -4.98 -11.45
C PHE A 14 -39.14 -5.18 -10.24
N THR A 15 -39.12 -6.44 -9.82
CA THR A 15 -38.05 -7.04 -9.03
C THR A 15 -36.76 -6.93 -9.85
N PHE A 16 -35.98 -5.87 -9.64
CA PHE A 16 -34.56 -5.88 -9.97
C PHE A 16 -33.78 -6.00 -8.67
N MET A 17 -33.85 -7.19 -8.07
CA MET A 17 -32.72 -7.74 -7.33
C MET A 17 -31.67 -8.06 -8.39
N THR A 18 -30.80 -7.11 -8.73
CA THR A 18 -29.57 -7.42 -9.45
C THR A 18 -28.54 -7.83 -8.41
N ASP A 19 -28.20 -9.11 -8.45
CA ASP A 19 -27.08 -9.72 -7.74
C ASP A 19 -25.84 -8.82 -7.77
N MET A 20 -25.52 -8.19 -6.63
CA MET A 20 -24.14 -7.84 -6.32
C MET A 20 -23.39 -9.15 -6.13
N GLN A 21 -22.93 -9.73 -7.24
CA GLN A 21 -21.90 -10.76 -7.18
C GLN A 21 -20.67 -10.12 -6.56
N ALA A 22 -20.46 -10.43 -5.28
CA ALA A 22 -19.22 -10.17 -4.58
C ALA A 22 -18.09 -10.79 -5.41
N GLU A 23 -17.26 -9.94 -6.01
CA GLU A 23 -16.01 -10.38 -6.61
C GLU A 23 -15.21 -11.07 -5.49
N LYS A 24 -15.07 -12.38 -5.64
CA LYS A 24 -14.33 -13.22 -4.72
C LYS A 24 -12.86 -12.83 -4.87
N GLU A 25 -12.38 -11.90 -4.04
CA GLU A 25 -10.97 -11.52 -4.01
C GLU A 25 -10.13 -12.80 -3.96
N THR A 26 -9.40 -13.07 -5.03
CA THR A 26 -8.49 -14.21 -5.11
C THR A 26 -7.34 -13.94 -4.16
N HIS A 27 -7.49 -14.44 -2.94
CA HIS A 27 -6.55 -14.21 -1.84
C HIS A 27 -5.29 -15.04 -2.04
N THR A 28 -4.32 -14.52 -2.79
CA THR A 28 -3.00 -15.14 -2.84
C THR A 28 -2.31 -14.93 -1.49
N PRO A 29 -1.96 -16.00 -0.75
CA PRO A 29 -1.27 -15.88 0.52
C PRO A 29 0.15 -15.33 0.30
N ILE A 30 0.63 -14.51 1.24
CA ILE A 30 2.02 -14.03 1.24
C ILE A 30 2.90 -15.17 1.74
N GLU A 31 3.66 -15.77 0.83
CA GLU A 31 4.64 -16.79 1.18
C GLU A 31 5.77 -16.19 2.03
N SER A 32 6.02 -16.78 3.20
CA SER A 32 7.06 -16.34 4.12
C SER A 32 8.45 -16.78 3.66
N ILE A 33 9.45 -15.91 3.82
CA ILE A 33 10.85 -16.21 3.55
C ILE A 33 11.58 -16.47 4.86
N VAL A 34 12.23 -17.63 4.95
CA VAL A 34 13.09 -18.01 6.07
C VAL A 34 14.51 -18.19 5.54
N LYS A 35 15.45 -17.41 6.07
CA LYS A 35 16.89 -17.50 5.80
C LYS A 35 17.65 -17.41 7.10
N SER A 36 18.81 -18.05 7.14
CA SER A 36 19.79 -17.97 8.23
C SER A 36 20.40 -16.56 8.35
N GLU A 37 21.01 -16.28 9.49
CA GLU A 37 21.73 -15.01 9.68
C GLU A 37 22.88 -14.84 8.67
N ALA A 38 23.58 -15.92 8.34
CA ALA A 38 24.69 -15.89 7.38
C ALA A 38 24.23 -15.55 5.96
N GLU A 39 23.11 -16.12 5.51
CA GLU A 39 22.51 -15.76 4.21
C GLU A 39 22.10 -14.29 4.18
N TRP A 40 21.49 -13.78 5.26
CA TRP A 40 21.15 -12.36 5.33
C TRP A 40 22.38 -11.45 5.33
N GLN A 41 23.47 -11.83 5.99
CA GLN A 41 24.72 -11.06 5.98
C GLN A 41 25.44 -11.08 4.63
N GLN A 42 25.15 -12.07 3.77
CA GLN A 42 25.67 -12.14 2.40
C GLN A 42 24.86 -11.28 1.43
N GLU A 43 23.54 -11.18 1.64
CA GLU A 43 22.64 -10.44 0.76
C GLU A 43 22.50 -8.96 1.13
N LEU A 44 22.51 -8.65 2.43
CA LEU A 44 22.32 -7.30 2.95
C LEU A 44 23.65 -6.65 3.25
N ASN A 45 23.75 -5.36 2.96
CA ASN A 45 24.86 -4.57 3.47
C ASN A 45 24.76 -4.40 5.00
N SER A 46 25.82 -3.86 5.61
CA SER A 46 25.90 -3.72 7.06
C SER A 46 24.74 -2.91 7.66
N GLU A 47 24.33 -1.80 7.03
CA GLU A 47 23.28 -0.93 7.56
C GLU A 47 21.89 -1.57 7.40
N GLU A 48 21.62 -2.14 6.23
CA GLU A 48 20.41 -2.92 5.95
C GLU A 48 20.25 -4.07 6.95
N TYR A 49 21.32 -4.82 7.20
CA TYR A 49 21.30 -5.93 8.17
C TYR A 49 21.02 -5.44 9.59
N GLN A 50 21.66 -4.35 10.02
CA GLN A 50 21.43 -3.76 11.34
C GLN A 50 19.98 -3.32 11.51
N VAL A 51 19.40 -2.66 10.51
CA VAL A 51 18.00 -2.22 10.57
C VAL A 51 17.06 -3.41 10.46
N LEU A 52 17.09 -4.17 9.36
CA LEU A 52 16.12 -5.22 9.06
C LEU A 52 16.16 -6.39 10.05
N ARG A 53 17.36 -6.77 10.54
CA ARG A 53 17.52 -8.01 11.32
C ARG A 53 17.85 -7.78 12.79
N LYS A 54 18.46 -6.64 13.13
CA LYS A 54 18.82 -6.29 14.52
C LYS A 54 17.94 -5.17 15.11
N GLU A 55 16.87 -4.80 14.42
CA GLU A 55 15.90 -3.77 14.84
C GLU A 55 16.57 -2.41 15.12
N GLY A 56 17.61 -2.12 14.34
CA GLY A 56 18.28 -0.82 14.35
C GLY A 56 17.38 0.29 13.81
N THR A 57 17.81 1.53 14.02
CA THR A 57 17.16 2.71 13.46
C THR A 57 18.23 3.57 12.80
N GLU A 58 18.03 3.91 11.53
CA GLU A 58 18.93 4.82 10.82
C GLU A 58 18.86 6.21 11.47
N ARG A 59 19.91 7.01 11.30
CA ARG A 59 19.93 8.36 11.84
C ARG A 59 18.92 9.24 11.08
N ALA A 60 18.19 10.08 11.80
CA ALA A 60 17.27 11.04 11.19
C ALA A 60 17.97 11.88 10.12
N GLY A 61 17.35 11.99 8.94
CA GLY A 61 17.81 12.84 7.84
C GLY A 61 18.84 12.18 6.91
N THR A 62 19.23 10.92 7.11
CA THR A 62 20.32 10.31 6.32
C THR A 62 19.86 9.55 5.08
N SER A 63 18.62 9.07 5.04
CA SER A 63 18.15 8.32 3.87
C SER A 63 17.91 9.20 2.65
N GLU A 64 18.38 8.76 1.48
CA GLU A 64 18.07 9.36 0.19
C GLU A 64 16.56 9.33 -0.12
N LEU A 65 15.84 8.32 0.37
CA LEU A 65 14.40 8.16 0.19
C LEU A 65 13.57 9.13 1.03
N LEU A 66 14.19 9.87 1.95
CA LEU A 66 13.51 10.90 2.73
C LEU A 66 12.85 11.94 1.81
N ASN A 67 13.60 12.43 0.82
CA ASN A 67 13.17 13.49 -0.11
C ASN A 67 12.72 12.96 -1.48
N GLU A 68 12.60 11.64 -1.66
CA GLU A 68 12.11 11.04 -2.90
C GLU A 68 10.62 11.39 -3.08
N LYS A 69 10.29 11.88 -4.28
CA LYS A 69 8.96 12.42 -4.66
C LYS A 69 8.45 11.88 -5.99
N ARG A 70 9.27 11.15 -6.74
CA ARG A 70 8.85 10.55 -7.99
C ARG A 70 7.70 9.57 -7.75
N PRO A 71 6.76 9.43 -8.71
CA PRO A 71 5.78 8.36 -8.68
C PRO A 71 6.47 6.99 -8.64
N GLY A 72 6.07 6.11 -7.73
CA GLY A 72 6.68 4.79 -7.62
C GLY A 72 6.24 3.99 -6.40
N ILE A 73 6.87 2.82 -6.27
CA ILE A 73 6.59 1.85 -5.22
C ILE A 73 7.86 1.68 -4.37
N TYR A 74 7.67 1.63 -3.06
CA TYR A 74 8.71 1.32 -2.10
C TYR A 74 8.61 -0.14 -1.70
N THR A 75 9.69 -0.90 -1.91
CA THR A 75 9.74 -2.34 -1.65
C THR A 75 10.65 -2.63 -0.46
N CYS A 76 10.39 -3.73 0.26
CA CYS A 76 11.28 -4.20 1.32
C CYS A 76 12.66 -4.57 0.75
N THR A 77 13.74 -3.92 1.18
CA THR A 77 15.10 -4.23 0.68
C THR A 77 15.49 -5.70 0.87
N GLY A 78 15.03 -6.34 1.94
CA GLY A 78 15.35 -7.74 2.20
C GLY A 78 14.57 -8.76 1.37
N CYS A 79 13.48 -8.41 0.69
CA CYS A 79 12.75 -9.41 -0.08
C CYS A 79 11.97 -8.89 -1.29
N ASN A 80 12.04 -7.61 -1.61
CA ASN A 80 11.32 -6.96 -2.71
C ASN A 80 9.79 -6.97 -2.58
N LEU A 81 9.24 -7.17 -1.37
CA LEU A 81 7.77 -7.09 -1.20
C LEU A 81 7.35 -5.62 -1.35
N PRO A 82 6.37 -5.27 -2.18
CA PRO A 82 5.81 -3.91 -2.20
C PRO A 82 5.27 -3.54 -0.83
N LEU A 83 5.67 -2.42 -0.24
CA LEU A 83 5.24 -2.02 1.11
C LEU A 83 4.42 -0.75 1.08
N PHE A 84 4.90 0.27 0.35
CA PHE A 84 4.29 1.59 0.31
C PHE A 84 4.30 2.14 -1.12
N THR A 85 3.49 3.17 -1.35
CA THR A 85 3.45 3.90 -2.61
C THR A 85 3.77 5.36 -2.39
N SER A 86 4.31 6.02 -3.40
CA SER A 86 4.52 7.48 -3.38
C SER A 86 3.23 8.27 -3.12
N LEU A 87 2.05 7.72 -3.48
CA LEU A 87 0.75 8.33 -3.23
C LEU A 87 0.43 8.50 -1.75
N THR A 88 0.96 7.60 -0.91
CA THR A 88 0.74 7.61 0.54
C THR A 88 1.86 8.29 1.31
N LYS A 89 2.96 8.64 0.64
CA LYS A 89 4.13 9.29 1.24
C LYS A 89 3.82 10.75 1.53
N PHE A 90 4.27 11.25 2.67
CA PHE A 90 4.12 12.65 3.05
C PHE A 90 5.30 13.15 3.89
N GLU A 91 5.47 14.47 3.93
CA GLU A 91 6.51 15.13 4.72
C GLU A 91 6.05 15.30 6.17
N SER A 92 6.54 14.46 7.07
CA SER A 92 6.20 14.52 8.50
C SER A 92 7.11 15.46 9.31
N GLY A 93 8.28 15.80 8.77
CA GLY A 93 9.32 16.57 9.46
C GLY A 93 10.09 15.77 10.53
N THR A 94 9.89 14.45 10.65
CA THR A 94 10.58 13.64 11.68
C THR A 94 11.99 13.23 11.30
N GLY A 95 12.35 13.32 10.01
CA GLY A 95 13.65 12.89 9.48
C GLY A 95 13.68 11.46 8.94
N TRP A 96 12.54 10.77 8.87
CA TRP A 96 12.42 9.46 8.22
C TRP A 96 11.27 9.45 7.20
N PRO A 97 11.40 8.68 6.09
CA PRO A 97 10.28 8.43 5.17
C PRO A 97 9.00 8.10 5.91
N SER A 98 7.93 8.84 5.60
CA SER A 98 6.65 8.75 6.30
C SER A 98 5.52 8.48 5.34
N TYR A 99 4.67 7.51 5.68
CA TYR A 99 3.52 7.10 4.88
C TYR A 99 2.26 7.07 5.73
N HIS A 100 1.10 7.37 5.15
CA HIS A 100 -0.15 7.31 5.89
C HIS A 100 -0.89 5.96 5.76
N ALA A 101 -0.51 5.12 4.81
CA ALA A 101 -1.04 3.77 4.62
C ALA A 101 -0.03 2.88 3.87
N PRO A 102 0.01 1.56 4.12
CA PRO A 102 0.71 0.62 3.25
C PRO A 102 -0.04 0.41 1.94
N ILE A 103 0.63 -0.17 0.94
CA ILE A 103 -0.01 -0.59 -0.31
C ILE A 103 -1.08 -1.67 -0.07
N ASP A 104 -0.81 -2.55 0.89
CA ASP A 104 -1.73 -3.59 1.35
C ASP A 104 -1.44 -3.85 2.83
N SER A 105 -2.50 -3.86 3.66
CA SER A 105 -2.37 -4.12 5.10
C SER A 105 -1.72 -5.46 5.43
N ARG A 106 -1.85 -6.46 4.55
CA ARG A 106 -1.27 -7.81 4.72
C ARG A 106 0.24 -7.82 4.57
N HIS A 107 0.81 -6.84 3.86
CA HIS A 107 2.25 -6.76 3.60
C HIS A 107 3.04 -6.28 4.83
N ILE A 108 2.33 -5.77 5.84
CA ILE A 108 2.87 -5.24 7.08
C ILE A 108 2.41 -6.09 8.27
N GLY A 109 3.37 -6.56 9.05
CA GLY A 109 3.15 -7.09 10.39
C GLY A 109 3.37 -6.00 11.44
N MET A 110 2.67 -6.13 12.57
CA MET A 110 2.81 -5.21 13.71
C MET A 110 3.09 -5.98 14.99
N LYS A 111 4.04 -5.48 15.80
CA LYS A 111 4.29 -6.00 17.14
C LYS A 111 4.45 -4.88 18.15
N VAL A 112 4.08 -5.14 19.40
CA VAL A 112 4.24 -4.18 20.49
C VAL A 112 5.72 -4.08 20.88
N ASP A 113 6.27 -2.87 20.84
CA ASP A 113 7.63 -2.55 21.25
C ASP A 113 7.61 -1.80 22.58
N ARG A 114 8.31 -2.36 23.59
CA ARG A 114 8.42 -1.83 24.96
C ARG A 114 9.86 -1.43 25.33
N LYS A 115 10.76 -1.29 24.36
CA LYS A 115 12.18 -0.99 24.62
C LYS A 115 12.44 0.43 25.15
N LEU A 116 11.47 1.34 25.03
CA LEU A 116 11.57 2.73 25.50
C LEU A 116 10.51 3.04 26.57
N TRP A 117 10.62 4.23 27.17
CA TRP A 117 9.68 4.78 28.17
C TRP A 117 8.23 4.90 27.68
N ALA A 118 8.00 4.79 26.37
CA ALA A 118 6.69 4.75 25.75
C ALA A 118 6.51 3.44 24.95
N THR A 119 5.32 2.86 25.03
CA THR A 119 4.95 1.71 24.18
C THR A 119 4.75 2.19 22.75
N ARG A 120 5.49 1.61 21.81
CA ARG A 120 5.37 1.88 20.38
C ARG A 120 4.85 0.63 19.67
N THR A 121 4.35 0.79 18.44
CA THR A 121 3.99 -0.34 17.58
C THR A 121 5.02 -0.44 16.48
N GLU A 122 5.85 -1.47 16.54
CA GLU A 122 6.84 -1.77 15.50
C GLU A 122 6.13 -2.34 14.27
N VAL A 123 6.66 -1.98 13.11
CA VAL A 123 6.22 -2.35 11.78
C VAL A 123 7.32 -3.21 11.18
N HIS A 124 6.97 -4.39 10.70
CA HIS A 124 7.89 -5.31 10.01
C HIS A 124 7.26 -5.85 8.73
N CYS A 125 8.10 -6.30 7.79
CA CYS A 125 7.65 -6.91 6.55
C CYS A 125 7.01 -8.27 6.85
N SER A 126 5.76 -8.50 6.41
CA SER A 126 5.08 -9.78 6.65
C SER A 126 5.72 -10.97 5.94
N ARG A 127 6.49 -10.74 4.88
CA ARG A 127 7.14 -11.81 4.11
C ARG A 127 8.43 -12.29 4.75
N CYS A 128 9.39 -11.40 5.04
CA CYS A 128 10.72 -11.79 5.54
C CYS A 128 10.91 -11.52 7.05
N GLY A 129 9.92 -10.90 7.71
CA GLY A 129 10.01 -10.50 9.11
C GLY A 129 10.98 -9.34 9.38
N GLY A 130 11.52 -8.69 8.33
CA GLY A 130 12.48 -7.60 8.48
C GLY A 130 11.85 -6.38 9.15
N HIS A 131 12.53 -5.82 10.15
CA HIS A 131 12.14 -4.58 10.82
C HIS A 131 12.15 -3.41 9.84
N LEU A 132 11.07 -2.64 9.82
CA LEU A 132 10.91 -1.48 8.93
C LEU A 132 10.95 -0.17 9.72
N GLY A 133 10.25 -0.11 10.85
CA GLY A 133 10.15 1.11 11.66
C GLY A 133 8.98 1.02 12.63
N HIS A 134 8.23 2.10 12.79
CA HIS A 134 7.10 2.17 13.73
C HIS A 134 5.89 2.90 13.13
N VAL A 135 4.71 2.59 13.65
CA VAL A 135 3.48 3.30 13.33
C VAL A 135 3.00 4.13 14.53
N PHE A 136 2.58 5.36 14.25
CA PHE A 136 2.09 6.35 15.21
C PHE A 136 0.68 6.83 14.82
N LYS A 137 -0.07 7.37 15.79
CA LYS A 137 -1.46 7.86 15.62
C LYS A 137 -1.55 9.38 15.39
N ASP A 138 -0.48 9.97 14.87
CA ASP A 138 -0.33 11.40 14.62
C ASP A 138 -0.16 11.69 13.10
N GLY A 139 -0.72 10.81 12.26
CA GLY A 139 -0.69 10.96 10.81
C GLY A 139 -1.82 11.82 10.27
N PRO A 140 -1.77 12.14 8.96
CA PRO A 140 -2.82 12.93 8.30
C PRO A 140 -4.09 12.10 8.09
N ASN A 141 -5.18 12.80 7.76
CA ASN A 141 -6.37 12.16 7.19
C ASN A 141 -6.01 11.44 5.86
N PRO A 142 -6.70 10.36 5.50
CA PRO A 142 -7.89 9.80 6.15
C PRO A 142 -7.61 8.79 7.27
N THR A 143 -6.37 8.31 7.42
CA THR A 143 -6.08 7.19 8.34
C THR A 143 -5.76 7.65 9.76
N GLY A 144 -5.23 8.86 9.92
CA GLY A 144 -4.66 9.32 11.19
C GLY A 144 -3.39 8.56 11.59
N LEU A 145 -2.84 7.73 10.70
CA LEU A 145 -1.67 6.89 10.96
C LEU A 145 -0.44 7.45 10.26
N ARG A 146 0.71 7.34 10.92
CA ARG A 146 2.01 7.67 10.36
C ARG A 146 2.94 6.48 10.51
N TYR A 147 3.20 5.81 9.40
CA TYR A 147 4.22 4.79 9.26
C TYR A 147 5.56 5.51 9.07
N CYS A 148 6.38 5.55 10.11
CA CYS A 148 7.70 6.17 10.14
C CYS A 148 8.73 5.07 9.91
N ILE A 149 9.30 5.02 8.70
CA ILE A 149 10.03 3.86 8.20
C ILE A 149 11.48 4.24 7.95
N ASN A 150 12.41 3.37 8.33
CA ASN A 150 13.82 3.51 7.96
C ASN A 150 13.93 3.41 6.44
N GLY A 151 14.53 4.42 5.80
CA GLY A 151 14.73 4.39 4.36
C GLY A 151 15.73 3.32 3.93
N VAL A 152 16.74 2.97 4.74
CA VAL A 152 17.62 1.80 4.47
C VAL A 152 16.89 0.45 4.49
N ALA A 153 15.64 0.39 4.95
CA ALA A 153 14.81 -0.82 4.88
C ALA A 153 13.95 -0.88 3.60
N LEU A 154 14.04 0.15 2.75
CA LEU A 154 13.25 0.31 1.53
C LEU A 154 14.14 0.48 0.30
N ASP A 155 13.74 -0.15 -0.79
CA ASP A 155 14.17 0.21 -2.13
C ASP A 155 13.06 0.98 -2.84
N PHE A 156 13.39 1.71 -3.90
CA PHE A 156 12.42 2.49 -4.67
C PHE A 156 12.41 2.10 -6.15
N ILE A 157 11.23 1.75 -6.64
CA ILE A 157 10.97 1.44 -8.06
C ILE A 157 10.16 2.59 -8.65
N PRO A 158 10.76 3.44 -9.50
CA PRO A 158 10.02 4.51 -10.17
C PRO A 158 8.99 3.93 -11.15
N MET A 159 7.82 4.53 -11.19
CA MET A 159 6.79 4.20 -12.17
C MET A 159 7.24 4.69 -13.55
N LYS A 160 7.19 3.81 -14.57
CA LYS A 160 7.47 4.20 -15.96
C LYS A 160 6.24 4.90 -16.56
N GLU A 161 6.45 6.00 -17.27
CA GLU A 161 5.39 6.80 -17.93
C GLU A 161 4.76 6.13 -19.17
N GLU A 162 5.11 4.88 -19.50
CA GLU A 162 4.82 4.26 -20.81
C GLU A 162 3.33 3.95 -21.11
N ASN A 163 2.38 4.24 -20.22
CA ASN A 163 0.94 3.96 -20.45
C ASN A 163 0.00 5.17 -20.33
N ILE A 164 0.49 6.40 -20.37
CA ILE A 164 -0.36 7.62 -20.33
C ILE A 164 -0.74 8.11 -21.76
N GLY A 165 -0.68 7.22 -22.76
CA GLY A 165 -0.80 7.62 -24.18
C GLY A 165 -1.62 6.73 -25.11
N GLN A 166 -2.15 5.59 -24.67
CA GLN A 166 -3.13 4.85 -25.49
C GLN A 166 -4.51 5.50 -25.32
N LYS A 167 -4.70 6.60 -26.05
CA LYS A 167 -6.01 7.14 -26.39
C LYS A 167 -6.84 5.98 -26.95
N GLU A 168 -8.05 5.78 -26.44
CA GLU A 168 -9.03 4.88 -27.06
C GLU A 168 -9.04 5.14 -28.57
N PRO A 169 -9.03 4.10 -29.43
CA PRO A 169 -9.25 4.34 -30.84
C PRO A 169 -10.60 5.04 -30.96
N ASP A 170 -10.58 6.24 -31.55
CA ASP A 170 -11.78 6.97 -31.94
C ASP A 170 -12.49 6.14 -33.02
N ILE A 171 -13.32 5.20 -32.59
CA ILE A 171 -14.13 4.37 -33.47
C ILE A 171 -15.24 5.28 -34.01
N THR A 172 -14.92 6.09 -35.01
CA THR A 172 -15.97 6.81 -35.73
C THR A 172 -16.86 5.79 -36.43
N HIS A 173 -18.17 5.98 -36.36
CA HIS A 173 -19.23 5.10 -36.87
C HIS A 173 -19.18 4.80 -38.40
N ARG A 174 -18.10 5.16 -39.11
CA ARG A 174 -17.93 4.96 -40.55
C ARG A 174 -17.32 3.61 -40.92
N ASP A 175 -16.73 2.86 -39.98
CA ASP A 175 -16.01 1.62 -40.30
C ASP A 175 -16.87 0.34 -40.18
N ILE A 176 -18.20 0.44 -40.19
CA ILE A 176 -19.13 -0.71 -40.08
C ILE A 176 -19.81 -1.06 -41.42
N LEU A 177 -19.50 -0.37 -42.51
CA LEU A 177 -19.99 -0.78 -43.84
C LEU A 177 -18.87 -0.65 -44.87
N ASP A 178 -18.08 -1.70 -45.01
CA ASP A 178 -17.51 -2.23 -46.27
C ASP A 178 -17.04 -3.68 -46.05
#